data_AF-A0A3N2SDK5-F1
#
_entry.id   AF-A0A3N2SDK5-F1
#
_cell.length_a   1.000
_cell.length_b   1.000
_cell.length_c   1.000
_cell.angle_alpha   90.00
_cell.angle_beta   90.00
_cell.angle_gamma   90.00
#
_symmetry.space_group_name_H-M   'P 1'
#
loop_
_entity.id
_entity.type
_entity.pdbx_description
1 polymer ?
#
loop_
_entity_poly.entity_id
_entity_poly.type
_entity_poly.pdbx_seq_one_letter_code
_entity_poly.pdbx_strand_id
1 'polypeptide(L)'
;MGSVIKELVQRGHDMAADLNASCGAVDVLSVAKLISDLASQLDVQLVRGNQVQQQLAAVVAENEKQQTHAEALAVDNAALREVVERMVNQFAMSGISPEEKSINPAKSLMFDAKSALFMPATDAYLAEVRAQARKEGAYFVANRMLAAWDAGFIDDTAKNAADIARMILTSTEFMADAPDGDFDRSFADDVLKDIAAQLRQGAAHE
;
A
#
# COMPACT_ATOMS: atom_id res chain seq x y z
N MET A 1 14.88 13.58 2.52
CA MET A 1 15.39 14.23 1.29
C MET A 1 14.85 15.65 1.10
N GLY A 2 13.56 15.94 1.34
CA GLY A 2 12.99 17.30 1.22
C GLY A 2 13.54 18.35 2.22
N SER A 3 14.03 17.94 3.39
CA SER A 3 14.59 18.86 4.41
C SER A 3 15.90 19.52 3.97
N VAL A 4 16.80 18.74 3.35
CA VAL A 4 18.12 19.21 2.91
C VAL A 4 18.00 20.19 1.73
N ILE A 5 17.03 19.95 0.84
CA ILE A 5 16.76 20.83 -0.30
C ILE A 5 16.14 22.15 0.17
N LYS A 6 15.20 22.11 1.12
CA LYS A 6 14.62 23.33 1.69
C LYS A 6 15.65 24.18 2.44
N GLU A 7 16.55 23.55 3.21
CA GLU A 7 17.64 24.28 3.89
C GLU A 7 18.65 24.88 2.90
N LEU A 8 18.97 24.19 1.80
CA LEU A 8 19.85 24.72 0.75
C LEU A 8 19.22 25.89 -0.01
N VAL A 9 17.93 25.78 -0.33
CA VAL A 9 17.16 26.86 -0.97
C VAL A 9 17.06 28.06 -0.05
N GLN A 10 16.76 27.85 1.24
CA GLN A 10 16.70 28.93 2.23
C GLN A 10 18.06 29.60 2.42
N ARG A 11 19.15 28.83 2.57
CA ARG A 11 20.52 29.38 2.61
C ARG A 11 20.87 30.15 1.35
N GLY A 12 20.40 29.71 0.18
CA GLY A 12 20.56 30.44 -1.08
C GLY A 12 19.84 31.79 -1.06
N HIS A 13 18.61 31.83 -0.56
CA HIS A 13 17.85 33.07 -0.42
C HIS A 13 18.46 34.03 0.62
N ASP A 14 18.86 33.52 1.78
CA ASP A 14 19.47 34.31 2.85
C ASP A 14 20.80 34.92 2.37
N MET A 15 21.62 34.13 1.66
CA MET A 15 22.88 34.62 1.12
C MET A 15 22.69 35.64 -0.01
N ALA A 16 21.67 35.46 -0.86
CA ALA A 16 21.31 36.44 -1.89
C ALA A 16 20.83 37.77 -1.29
N ALA A 17 20.14 37.72 -0.15
CA ALA A 17 19.73 38.92 0.58
C ALA A 17 20.95 39.64 1.21
N ASP A 18 21.88 38.89 1.80
CA ASP A 18 23.14 39.44 2.34
C ASP A 18 24.03 40.06 1.26
N LEU A 19 24.08 39.42 0.08
CA LEU A 19 24.75 39.92 -1.14
C LEU A 19 24.17 41.25 -1.62
N ASN A 20 22.86 41.45 -1.50
CA ASN A 20 22.17 42.69 -1.87
C ASN A 20 22.39 43.81 -0.84
N ALA A 21 22.62 43.46 0.44
CA ALA A 21 22.83 44.43 1.52
C ALA A 21 24.27 44.98 1.57
N SER A 22 25.25 44.28 1.01
CA SER A 22 26.67 44.61 1.09
C SER A 22 27.19 45.33 -0.17
N CYS A 23 26.76 46.60 -0.35
CA CYS A 23 27.29 47.49 -1.39
C CYS A 23 28.83 47.62 -1.32
N GLY A 24 29.54 46.93 -2.22
CA GLY A 24 30.95 47.21 -2.57
C GLY A 24 32.02 46.22 -2.10
N ALA A 25 31.69 45.15 -1.38
CA ALA A 25 32.69 44.17 -0.87
C ALA A 25 32.66 42.80 -1.58
N VAL A 26 31.74 42.61 -2.53
CA VAL A 26 31.52 41.34 -3.20
C VAL A 26 32.22 41.33 -4.56
N ASP A 27 33.21 40.46 -4.72
CA ASP A 27 33.83 40.20 -6.01
C ASP A 27 32.84 39.50 -6.95
N VAL A 28 32.50 40.17 -8.05
CA VAL A 28 31.53 39.69 -9.05
C VAL A 28 31.98 38.36 -9.67
N LEU A 29 33.30 38.11 -9.75
CA LEU A 29 33.82 36.83 -10.25
C LEU A 29 33.50 35.67 -9.30
N SER A 30 33.56 35.90 -7.99
CA SER A 30 33.19 34.92 -6.97
C SER A 30 31.70 34.56 -7.01
N VAL A 31 30.83 35.54 -7.24
CA VAL A 31 29.38 35.30 -7.43
C VAL A 31 29.11 34.53 -8.72
N ALA A 32 29.75 34.91 -9.83
CA ALA A 32 29.63 34.20 -11.10
C ALA A 32 30.08 32.74 -10.98
N LYS A 33 31.15 32.47 -10.22
CA LYS A 33 31.63 31.12 -9.95
C LYS A 33 30.63 30.30 -9.14
N LEU A 34 30.05 30.87 -8.08
CA LEU A 34 29.00 30.20 -7.30
C LEU A 34 27.75 29.89 -8.14
N ILE A 35 27.34 30.80 -9.02
CA ILE A 35 26.21 30.57 -9.94
C ILE A 35 26.55 29.43 -10.91
N SER A 36 27.77 29.40 -11.45
CA SER A 36 28.24 28.31 -12.32
C SER A 36 28.29 26.96 -11.60
N ASP A 37 28.79 26.94 -10.36
CA ASP A 37 28.87 25.73 -9.55
C ASP A 37 27.47 25.22 -9.18
N LEU A 38 26.53 26.13 -8.84
CA LEU A 38 25.15 25.78 -8.54
C LEU A 38 24.40 25.26 -9.76
N ALA A 39 24.59 25.89 -10.93
CA ALA A 39 24.02 25.42 -12.19
C ALA A 39 24.52 24.00 -12.53
N SER A 40 25.83 23.78 -12.40
CA SER A 40 26.45 22.46 -12.61
C SER A 40 25.90 21.41 -11.63
N GLN A 41 25.71 21.77 -10.36
CA GLN A 41 25.09 20.89 -9.37
C GLN A 41 23.62 20.58 -9.69
N LEU A 42 22.85 21.57 -10.17
CA LEU A 42 21.45 21.37 -10.55
C LEU A 42 21.34 20.39 -11.73
N ASP A 43 22.20 20.51 -12.74
CA ASP A 43 22.25 19.58 -13.87
C ASP A 43 22.55 18.14 -13.41
N VAL A 44 23.53 17.97 -12.49
CA VAL A 44 23.83 16.66 -11.89
C VAL A 44 22.62 16.10 -11.14
N GLN A 45 21.91 16.94 -10.37
CA GLN A 45 20.73 16.49 -9.62
C GLN A 45 19.56 16.15 -10.54
N LEU A 46 19.37 16.86 -11.67
CA LEU A 46 18.36 16.53 -12.67
C LEU A 46 18.63 15.18 -13.32
N VAL A 47 19.88 14.92 -13.74
CA VAL A 47 20.27 13.62 -14.30
C VAL A 47 20.06 12.50 -13.28
N ARG A 48 20.49 12.71 -12.04
CA ARG A 48 20.29 11.75 -10.95
C ARG A 48 18.81 11.50 -10.65
N GLY A 49 17.99 12.54 -10.64
CA GLY A 49 16.55 12.46 -10.45
C GLY A 49 15.88 11.62 -11.53
N ASN A 50 16.21 11.87 -12.79
CA ASN A 50 15.72 11.11 -13.93
C ASN A 50 16.14 9.62 -13.85
N GLN A 51 17.38 9.34 -13.45
CA GLN A 51 17.88 7.98 -13.28
C GLN A 51 17.13 7.23 -12.16
N VAL A 52 16.91 7.88 -11.01
CA VAL A 52 16.14 7.30 -9.90
C VAL A 52 14.68 7.04 -10.32
N GLN A 53 14.08 7.95 -11.08
CA GLN A 53 12.71 7.78 -11.59
C GLN A 53 12.61 6.58 -12.55
N GLN A 54 13.61 6.40 -13.43
CA GLN A 54 13.68 5.22 -14.30
C GLN A 54 13.86 3.92 -13.51
N GLN A 55 14.72 3.92 -12.49
CA GLN A 55 14.91 2.76 -11.62
C GLN A 55 13.64 2.42 -10.85
N LEU A 56 12.94 3.42 -10.32
CA LEU A 56 11.67 3.22 -9.64
C LEU A 56 10.62 2.61 -10.57
N ALA A 57 10.48 3.13 -11.79
CA ALA A 57 9.55 2.58 -12.78
C ALA A 57 9.88 1.10 -13.11
N ALA A 58 11.15 0.75 -13.23
CA ALA A 58 11.57 -0.62 -13.48
C ALA A 58 11.25 -1.56 -12.29
N VAL A 59 11.50 -1.12 -11.05
CA VAL A 59 11.16 -1.89 -9.84
C VAL A 59 9.66 -2.07 -9.69
N VAL A 60 8.85 -1.04 -9.98
CA VAL A 60 7.39 -1.13 -9.97
C VAL A 60 6.91 -2.18 -10.96
N ALA A 61 7.40 -2.15 -12.21
CA ALA A 61 7.02 -3.13 -13.22
C ALA A 61 7.41 -4.58 -12.85
N GLU A 62 8.59 -4.76 -12.25
CA GLU A 62 9.03 -6.08 -11.78
C GLU A 62 8.17 -6.57 -10.59
N ASN A 63 7.80 -5.69 -9.66
CA ASN A 63 6.89 -6.03 -8.56
C ASN A 63 5.50 -6.42 -9.06
N GLU A 64 4.92 -5.68 -10.02
CA GLU A 64 3.62 -6.02 -10.63
C GLU A 64 3.66 -7.41 -11.28
N LYS A 65 4.76 -7.73 -11.97
CA LYS A 65 4.98 -9.05 -12.57
C LYS A 65 5.10 -10.15 -11.50
N GLN A 66 5.87 -9.91 -10.44
CA GLN A 66 6.03 -10.86 -9.33
C GLN A 66 4.69 -11.10 -8.63
N GLN A 67 3.89 -10.06 -8.43
CA GLN A 67 2.55 -10.15 -7.85
C GLN A 67 1.62 -10.97 -8.73
N THR A 68 1.59 -10.71 -10.03
CA THR A 68 0.79 -11.49 -10.99
C THR A 68 1.19 -12.97 -10.98
N HIS A 69 2.50 -13.26 -10.92
CA HIS A 69 2.98 -14.64 -10.84
C HIS A 69 2.58 -15.32 -9.52
N ALA A 70 2.67 -14.60 -8.40
CA ALA A 70 2.27 -15.09 -7.09
C ALA A 70 0.77 -15.39 -7.03
N GLU A 71 -0.08 -14.54 -7.63
CA GLU A 71 -1.52 -14.77 -7.74
C GLU A 71 -1.83 -16.01 -8.59
N ALA A 72 -1.14 -16.19 -9.73
CA ALA A 72 -1.29 -17.39 -10.55
C ALA A 72 -0.89 -18.67 -9.80
N LEU A 73 0.24 -18.65 -9.09
CA LEU A 73 0.67 -19.77 -8.23
C LEU A 73 -0.32 -20.04 -7.10
N ALA A 74 -0.93 -19.00 -6.51
CA ALA A 74 -1.94 -19.15 -5.47
C ALA A 74 -3.20 -19.84 -6.01
N VAL A 75 -3.65 -19.49 -7.22
CA VAL A 75 -4.78 -20.14 -7.92
C VAL A 75 -4.46 -21.61 -8.22
N ASP A 76 -3.30 -21.90 -8.79
CA ASP A 76 -2.87 -23.28 -9.08
C ASP A 76 -2.75 -24.12 -7.80
N ASN A 77 -2.18 -23.54 -6.74
CA ASN A 77 -2.09 -24.20 -5.43
C ASN A 77 -3.47 -24.46 -4.82
N ALA A 78 -4.42 -23.55 -4.95
CA ALA A 78 -5.80 -23.76 -4.49
C ALA A 78 -6.46 -24.93 -5.24
N ALA A 79 -6.30 -25.01 -6.56
CA ALA A 79 -6.82 -26.11 -7.38
C ALA A 79 -6.18 -27.46 -7.01
N LEU A 80 -4.85 -27.50 -6.83
CA LEU A 80 -4.14 -28.69 -6.38
C LEU A 80 -4.61 -29.12 -4.99
N ARG A 81 -4.79 -28.17 -4.07
CA ARG A 81 -5.30 -28.40 -2.73
C ARG A 81 -6.69 -29.06 -2.76
N GLU A 82 -7.60 -28.56 -3.58
CA GLU A 82 -8.94 -29.13 -3.75
C GLU A 82 -8.89 -30.58 -4.24
N VAL A 83 -8.03 -30.87 -5.22
CA VAL A 83 -7.86 -32.25 -5.75
C VAL A 83 -7.32 -33.18 -4.65
N VAL A 84 -6.32 -32.74 -3.90
CA VAL A 84 -5.74 -33.52 -2.80
C VAL A 84 -6.77 -33.75 -1.68
N GLU A 85 -7.54 -32.73 -1.29
CA GLU A 85 -8.62 -32.85 -0.31
C GLU A 85 -9.69 -33.84 -0.76
N ARG A 86 -10.14 -33.77 -2.02
CA ARG A 86 -11.08 -34.74 -2.59
C ARG A 86 -10.55 -36.17 -2.55
N MET A 87 -9.27 -36.36 -2.91
CA MET A 87 -8.62 -37.66 -2.89
C MET A 87 -8.54 -38.22 -1.46
N VAL A 88 -8.09 -37.41 -0.50
CA VAL A 88 -8.04 -37.78 0.93
C VAL A 88 -9.44 -38.15 1.44
N ASN A 89 -10.47 -37.36 1.11
CA ASN A 89 -11.83 -37.67 1.54
C ASN A 89 -12.34 -39.00 0.95
N GLN A 90 -12.06 -39.28 -0.33
CA GLN A 90 -12.45 -40.55 -0.96
C GLN A 90 -11.78 -41.77 -0.32
N PHE A 91 -10.48 -41.70 -0.06
CA PHE A 91 -9.76 -42.78 0.62
C PHE A 91 -10.26 -42.96 2.06
N ALA A 92 -10.57 -41.89 2.79
CA ALA A 92 -11.13 -41.96 4.14
C ALA A 92 -12.48 -42.69 4.14
N MET A 93 -13.37 -42.37 3.18
CA MET A 93 -14.67 -43.03 3.00
C MET A 93 -14.55 -44.52 2.66
N SER A 94 -13.43 -44.94 2.05
CA SER A 94 -13.13 -46.36 1.80
C SER A 94 -12.55 -47.12 3.00
N GLY A 95 -12.43 -46.46 4.17
CA GLY A 95 -11.88 -47.05 5.39
C GLY A 95 -10.35 -47.06 5.47
N ILE A 96 -9.66 -46.38 4.55
CA ILE A 96 -8.20 -46.25 4.56
C ILE A 96 -7.82 -45.08 5.47
N SER A 97 -7.14 -45.39 6.58
CA SER A 97 -6.61 -44.39 7.50
C SER A 97 -5.17 -43.99 7.14
N PRO A 98 -4.78 -42.71 7.27
CA PRO A 98 -3.40 -42.27 7.07
C PRO A 98 -2.46 -42.91 8.11
N GLU A 99 -1.32 -43.42 7.65
CA GLU A 99 -0.30 -44.05 8.50
C GLU A 99 1.09 -43.76 7.92
N GLU A 100 1.94 -43.08 8.69
CA GLU A 100 3.30 -42.74 8.30
C GLU A 100 4.14 -44.00 8.05
N LYS A 101 4.88 -44.05 6.94
CA LYS A 101 5.77 -45.16 6.56
C LYS A 101 5.07 -46.53 6.52
N SER A 102 3.78 -46.56 6.21
CA SER A 102 3.03 -47.81 6.05
C SER A 102 3.56 -48.60 4.84
N ILE A 103 3.63 -49.92 4.97
CA ILE A 103 3.91 -50.82 3.83
C ILE A 103 2.76 -50.75 2.82
N ASN A 104 1.55 -50.40 3.29
CA ASN A 104 0.43 -50.16 2.40
C ASN A 104 0.60 -48.79 1.70
N PRO A 105 0.78 -48.76 0.37
CA PRO A 105 1.06 -47.52 -0.35
C PRO A 105 -0.09 -46.52 -0.24
N ALA A 106 -1.34 -46.99 -0.16
CA ALA A 106 -2.50 -46.11 -0.04
C ALA A 106 -2.51 -45.37 1.30
N LYS A 107 -2.13 -46.04 2.40
CA LYS A 107 -2.05 -45.41 3.73
C LYS A 107 -0.87 -44.43 3.84
N SER A 108 0.29 -44.80 3.27
CA SER A 108 1.47 -43.93 3.27
C SER A 108 1.22 -42.66 2.45
N LEU A 109 0.69 -42.78 1.22
CA LEU A 109 0.37 -41.63 0.39
C LEU A 109 -0.72 -40.75 1.01
N MET A 110 -1.67 -41.34 1.74
CA MET A 110 -2.68 -40.61 2.51
C MET A 110 -2.05 -39.72 3.61
N PHE A 111 -1.01 -40.23 4.29
CA PHE A 111 -0.27 -39.47 5.30
C PHE A 111 0.50 -38.30 4.66
N ASP A 112 1.18 -38.56 3.55
CA ASP A 112 1.94 -37.53 2.82
C ASP A 112 1.02 -36.43 2.26
N ALA A 113 -0.10 -36.82 1.65
CA ALA A 113 -1.13 -35.92 1.14
C ALA A 113 -1.70 -35.03 2.26
N LYS A 114 -2.05 -35.60 3.41
CA LYS A 114 -2.57 -34.84 4.55
C LYS A 114 -1.52 -33.90 5.14
N SER A 115 -0.26 -34.31 5.15
CA SER A 115 0.86 -33.47 5.60
C SER A 115 1.11 -32.31 4.64
N ALA A 116 1.02 -32.54 3.33
CA ALA A 116 1.16 -31.49 2.31
C ALA A 116 0.03 -30.45 2.36
N LEU A 117 -1.17 -30.81 2.85
CA LEU A 117 -2.28 -29.88 3.09
C LEU A 117 -2.05 -28.95 4.30
N PHE A 118 -1.10 -29.27 5.18
CA PHE A 118 -0.77 -28.46 6.34
C PHE A 118 0.39 -27.50 6.00
N MET A 119 0.05 -26.25 5.67
CA MET A 119 1.02 -25.20 5.30
C MET A 119 0.94 -23.98 6.25
N PRO A 120 1.20 -24.16 7.55
CA PRO A 120 1.00 -23.11 8.56
C PRO A 120 1.87 -21.87 8.31
N ALA A 121 3.06 -22.04 7.74
CA ALA A 121 3.94 -20.92 7.40
C ALA A 121 3.38 -20.06 6.25
N THR A 122 2.81 -20.70 5.23
CA THR A 122 2.17 -20.00 4.11
C THR A 122 0.89 -19.31 4.56
N ASP A 123 0.07 -19.98 5.37
CA ASP A 123 -1.16 -19.40 5.92
C ASP A 123 -0.84 -18.18 6.81
N ALA A 124 0.18 -18.28 7.67
CA ALA A 124 0.64 -17.17 8.49
C ALA A 124 1.15 -15.99 7.64
N TYR A 125 1.94 -16.27 6.60
CA TYR A 125 2.43 -15.24 5.68
C TYR A 125 1.29 -14.54 4.93
N LEU A 126 0.32 -15.30 4.40
CA LEU A 126 -0.85 -14.71 3.72
C LEU A 126 -1.70 -13.88 4.68
N ALA A 127 -1.85 -14.31 5.94
CA ALA A 127 -2.53 -13.52 6.96
C ALA A 127 -1.80 -12.19 7.25
N GLU A 128 -0.46 -12.22 7.35
CA GLU A 128 0.37 -11.03 7.53
C GLU A 128 0.26 -10.07 6.35
N VAL A 129 0.40 -10.56 5.11
CA VAL A 129 0.28 -9.75 3.90
C VAL A 129 -1.10 -9.10 3.80
N ARG A 130 -2.17 -9.85 4.08
CA ARG A 130 -3.54 -9.30 4.10
C ARG A 130 -3.70 -8.24 5.18
N ALA A 131 -3.18 -8.47 6.39
CA ALA A 131 -3.22 -7.51 7.48
C ALA A 131 -2.49 -6.21 7.10
N GLN A 132 -1.33 -6.32 6.46
CA GLN A 132 -0.57 -5.17 5.99
C GLN A 132 -1.30 -4.40 4.89
N ALA A 133 -1.84 -5.10 3.88
CA ALA A 133 -2.60 -4.49 2.79
C ALA A 133 -3.84 -3.73 3.30
N ARG A 134 -4.53 -4.26 4.31
CA ARG A 134 -5.66 -3.57 4.97
C ARG A 134 -5.23 -2.24 5.61
N LYS A 135 -4.08 -2.22 6.31
CA LYS A 135 -3.53 -1.00 6.92
C LYS A 135 -3.16 0.05 5.87
N GLU A 136 -2.50 -0.39 4.80
CA GLU A 136 -2.11 0.49 3.69
C GLU A 136 -3.33 1.08 2.98
N GLY A 137 -4.40 0.29 2.82
CA GLY A 137 -5.69 0.77 2.32
C GLY A 137 -6.27 1.90 3.18
N ALA A 138 -6.26 1.76 4.51
CA ALA A 138 -6.72 2.83 5.41
C ALA A 138 -5.87 4.10 5.28
N TYR A 139 -4.54 3.97 5.17
CA TYR A 139 -3.64 5.11 4.94
C TYR A 139 -3.95 5.81 3.62
N PHE A 140 -4.16 5.04 2.55
CA PHE A 140 -4.52 5.58 1.26
C PHE A 140 -5.82 6.41 1.32
N VAL A 141 -6.86 5.88 1.97
CA VAL A 141 -8.15 6.59 2.11
C VAL A 141 -8.00 7.87 2.92
N ALA A 142 -7.34 7.83 4.08
CA ALA A 142 -7.11 9.02 4.90
C ALA A 142 -6.33 10.10 4.13
N ASN A 143 -5.26 9.72 3.44
CA ASN A 143 -4.46 10.65 2.63
C ASN A 143 -5.27 11.26 1.49
N ARG A 144 -6.06 10.46 0.76
CA ARG A 144 -6.86 10.94 -0.37
C ARG A 144 -7.99 11.87 0.09
N MET A 145 -8.60 11.56 1.24
CA MET A 145 -9.64 12.39 1.86
C MET A 145 -9.09 13.75 2.29
N LEU A 146 -7.96 13.78 3.00
CA LEU A 146 -7.32 15.04 3.40
C LEU A 146 -6.87 15.87 2.19
N ALA A 147 -6.35 15.23 1.14
CA ALA A 147 -6.00 15.92 -0.10
C ALA A 147 -7.23 16.49 -0.82
N ALA A 148 -8.39 15.83 -0.75
CA ALA A 148 -9.63 16.34 -1.32
C ALA A 148 -10.17 17.55 -0.54
N TRP A 149 -10.01 17.54 0.79
CA TRP A 149 -10.31 18.71 1.63
C TRP A 149 -9.38 19.89 1.34
N ASP A 150 -8.05 19.67 1.30
CA ASP A 150 -7.06 20.71 1.02
C ASP A 150 -7.26 21.36 -0.37
N ALA A 151 -7.73 20.58 -1.35
CA ALA A 151 -8.07 21.04 -2.69
C ALA A 151 -9.47 21.67 -2.82
N GLY A 152 -10.28 21.70 -1.75
CA GLY A 152 -11.61 22.30 -1.74
C GLY A 152 -12.75 21.45 -2.36
N PHE A 153 -12.54 20.14 -2.58
CA PHE A 153 -13.60 19.23 -3.05
C PHE A 153 -14.53 18.78 -1.91
N ILE A 154 -14.07 18.85 -0.66
CA ILE A 154 -14.87 18.58 0.53
C ILE A 154 -15.10 19.90 1.25
N ASP A 155 -16.35 20.35 1.28
CA ASP A 155 -16.77 21.57 1.98
C ASP A 155 -17.07 21.25 3.45
N ASP A 156 -16.01 21.17 4.26
CA ASP A 156 -16.10 20.93 5.69
C ASP A 156 -14.97 21.66 6.44
N THR A 157 -15.09 21.76 7.76
CA THR A 157 -14.09 22.38 8.62
C THR A 157 -12.81 21.55 8.71
N ALA A 158 -11.66 22.22 8.88
CA ALA A 158 -10.37 21.55 9.12
C ALA A 158 -10.42 20.57 10.29
N LYS A 159 -11.20 20.91 11.33
CA LYS A 159 -11.39 20.05 12.51
C LYS A 159 -12.07 18.74 12.14
N ASN A 160 -13.21 18.81 11.45
CA ASN A 160 -13.94 17.62 11.04
C ASN A 160 -13.12 16.75 10.08
N ALA A 161 -12.40 17.36 9.13
CA ALA A 161 -11.51 16.64 8.24
C ALA A 161 -10.41 15.87 9.02
N ALA A 162 -9.79 16.52 10.00
CA ALA A 162 -8.77 15.91 10.84
C ALA A 162 -9.31 14.84 11.81
N ASP A 163 -10.53 15.02 12.32
CA ASP A 163 -11.20 14.02 13.18
C ASP A 163 -11.53 12.75 12.38
N ILE A 164 -12.08 12.88 11.17
CA ILE A 164 -12.36 11.75 10.28
C ILE A 164 -11.07 11.03 9.87
N ALA A 165 -10.04 11.77 9.46
CA ALA A 165 -8.76 11.17 9.08
C ALA A 165 -8.13 10.40 10.25
N ARG A 166 -8.16 10.94 11.47
CA ARG A 166 -7.70 10.24 12.67
C ARG A 166 -8.53 8.99 12.95
N MET A 167 -9.85 9.06 12.82
CA MET A 167 -10.72 7.89 12.98
C MET A 167 -10.33 6.76 12.02
N ILE A 168 -10.07 7.08 10.75
CA ILE A 168 -9.62 6.10 9.74
C ILE A 168 -8.26 5.51 10.12
N LEU A 169 -7.29 6.35 10.53
CA LEU A 169 -5.96 5.88 10.90
C LEU A 169 -5.99 5.00 12.15
N THR A 170 -6.71 5.40 13.19
CA THR A 170 -6.86 4.61 14.43
C THR A 170 -7.60 3.31 14.20
N SER A 171 -8.47 3.22 13.17
CA SER A 171 -9.11 1.95 12.81
C SER A 171 -8.11 0.82 12.51
N THR A 172 -6.88 1.16 12.07
CA THR A 172 -5.81 0.17 11.80
C THR A 172 -5.36 -0.61 13.03
N GLU A 173 -5.59 -0.09 14.23
CA GLU A 173 -5.28 -0.75 15.50
C GLU A 173 -6.24 -1.93 15.78
N PHE A 174 -7.43 -1.94 15.16
CA PHE A 174 -8.46 -2.96 15.37
C PHE A 174 -8.56 -3.97 14.22
N MET A 175 -7.80 -3.76 13.13
CA MET A 175 -7.90 -4.58 11.91
C MET A 175 -7.44 -6.04 12.06
N ALA A 176 -6.63 -6.35 13.07
CA ALA A 176 -6.15 -7.71 13.31
C ALA A 176 -7.27 -8.66 13.75
N ASP A 177 -8.24 -8.14 14.51
CA ASP A 177 -9.35 -8.89 15.09
C ASP A 177 -10.70 -8.59 14.40
N ALA A 178 -10.67 -7.87 13.27
CA ALA A 178 -11.87 -7.50 12.54
C ALA A 178 -12.54 -8.73 11.89
N PRO A 179 -13.87 -8.88 11.99
CA PRO A 179 -14.62 -9.91 11.27
C PRO A 179 -14.35 -9.87 9.76
N ASP A 180 -14.39 -11.04 9.10
CA ASP A 180 -14.11 -11.13 7.66
C ASP A 180 -15.04 -10.25 6.79
N GLY A 181 -16.27 -10.00 7.26
CA GLY A 181 -17.25 -9.16 6.57
C GLY A 181 -16.99 -7.65 6.63
N ASP A 182 -16.15 -7.17 7.55
CA ASP A 182 -15.88 -5.73 7.73
C ASP A 182 -15.05 -5.14 6.58
N PHE A 183 -14.47 -6.00 5.74
CA PHE A 183 -13.70 -5.61 4.56
C PHE A 183 -14.53 -5.60 3.28
N ASP A 184 -15.80 -5.98 3.34
CA ASP A 184 -16.71 -5.93 2.20
C ASP A 184 -17.37 -4.54 2.06
N ARG A 185 -17.73 -4.19 0.83
CA ARG A 185 -18.37 -2.91 0.47
C ARG A 185 -19.87 -2.89 0.75
N SER A 186 -20.51 -4.02 1.06
CA SER A 186 -21.97 -4.12 1.18
C SER A 186 -22.58 -3.08 2.14
N PHE A 187 -22.01 -2.93 3.33
CA PHE A 187 -22.47 -1.93 4.30
C PHE A 187 -22.39 -0.50 3.75
N ALA A 188 -21.27 -0.15 3.11
CA ALA A 188 -21.09 1.18 2.53
C ALA A 188 -22.06 1.44 1.36
N ASP A 189 -22.28 0.44 0.50
CA ASP A 189 -23.23 0.53 -0.61
C ASP A 189 -24.67 0.76 -0.11
N ASP A 190 -25.09 0.07 0.94
CA ASP A 190 -26.42 0.24 1.55
C ASP A 190 -26.59 1.65 2.16
N VAL A 191 -25.61 2.12 2.93
CA VAL A 191 -25.64 3.48 3.52
C VAL A 191 -25.66 4.55 2.43
N LEU A 192 -24.86 4.43 1.38
CA LEU A 192 -24.83 5.37 0.26
C LEU A 192 -26.18 5.40 -0.49
N LYS A 193 -26.82 4.24 -0.63
CA LYS A 193 -28.15 4.14 -1.24
C LYS A 193 -29.21 4.85 -0.41
N ASP A 194 -29.16 4.72 0.92
CA ASP A 194 -30.08 5.39 1.85
C ASP A 194 -29.89 6.91 1.81
N ILE A 195 -28.63 7.40 1.85
CA ILE A 195 -28.31 8.83 1.71
C ILE A 195 -28.86 9.36 0.38
N ALA A 196 -28.63 8.64 -0.73
CA ALA A 196 -29.14 9.06 -2.04
C ALA A 196 -30.68 9.10 -2.08
N ALA A 197 -31.37 8.21 -1.36
CA ALA A 197 -32.82 8.23 -1.24
C ALA A 197 -33.31 9.46 -0.46
N GLN A 198 -32.66 9.80 0.66
CA GLN A 198 -32.99 10.98 1.47
C GLN A 198 -32.82 12.28 0.68
N LEU A 199 -31.73 12.43 -0.08
CA LEU A 199 -31.48 13.62 -0.90
C LEU A 199 -32.56 13.81 -1.97
N ARG A 200 -33.08 12.73 -2.57
CA ARG A 200 -34.20 12.81 -3.53
C ARG A 200 -35.51 13.26 -2.89
N GLN A 201 -35.75 12.87 -1.64
CA GLN A 201 -36.95 13.26 -0.89
C GLN A 201 -36.86 14.71 -0.38
N GLY A 202 -35.69 15.14 0.09
CA GLY A 202 -35.44 16.52 0.53
C GLY A 202 -35.61 17.53 -0.62
N ALA A 203 -35.13 17.20 -1.82
CA ALA A 203 -35.29 18.04 -3.00
C ALA A 203 -36.74 18.12 -3.55
N ALA A 204 -37.66 17.30 -3.06
CA ALA A 204 -39.09 17.36 -3.41
C ALA A 204 -39.90 18.23 -2.44
N HIS A 205 -39.28 18.74 -1.38
CA HIS A 205 -39.92 19.53 -0.30
C HIS A 205 -39.33 20.95 -0.13
N GLU A 206 -38.39 21.35 -0.99
CA GLU A 206 -37.97 22.75 -1.21
C GLU A 206 -38.58 23.30 -2.51
#